data_AF-A0A6G4WTQ2-F1
#
_entry.id   AF-A0A6G4WTQ2-F1
#
_cell.length_a   1.000
_cell.length_b   1.000
_cell.length_c   1.000
_cell.angle_alpha   90.00
_cell.angle_beta   90.00
_cell.angle_gamma   90.00
#
_symmetry.space_group_name_H-M   'P 1'
#
loop_
_entity.id
_entity.type
_entity.pdbx_description
1 polymer ?
#
loop_
_entity_poly.entity_id
_entity_poly.type
_entity_poly.pdbx_seq_one_letter_code
_entity_poly.pdbx_strand_id
1 'polypeptide(L)' 'MFACHKTDEGAEEACAGWLAAVGHRHIGVRLAVAHGRLDAAALRPGEGWPELFDAYEEMAAHQGRPREGKEPHP' A
#
# COMPACT_ATOMS: atom_id res chain seq x y z
N MET A 1 -7.37 -0.17 5.58
CA MET A 1 -6.26 0.53 4.91
C MET A 1 -4.99 -0.26 5.17
N PHE A 2 -4.15 -0.47 4.16
CA PHE A 2 -2.89 -1.21 4.30
C PHE A 2 -1.72 -0.23 4.18
N ALA A 3 -0.92 -0.10 5.25
CA ALA A 3 0.19 0.85 5.31
C ALA A 3 1.36 0.41 4.43
N CYS A 4 2.11 1.37 3.89
CA CYS A 4 3.33 1.12 3.15
C CYS A 4 4.48 0.74 4.10
N HIS A 5 5.20 -0.36 3.82
CA HIS A 5 6.37 -0.74 4.61
C HIS A 5 7.58 0.19 4.41
N LYS A 6 7.52 1.10 3.44
CA LYS A 6 8.56 2.08 3.13
C LYS A 6 8.37 3.42 3.86
N THR A 7 7.26 3.60 4.58
CA THR A 7 7.01 4.78 5.38
C THR A 7 7.34 4.54 6.84
N ASP A 8 7.72 5.59 7.56
CA ASP A 8 8.00 5.49 8.98
C ASP A 8 6.71 5.31 9.80
N GLU A 9 6.87 4.69 10.96
CA GLU A 9 5.82 4.49 11.94
C GLU A 9 5.30 5.84 12.46
N GLY A 10 3.98 6.02 12.47
CA GLY A 10 3.30 7.28 12.77
C GLY A 10 3.20 8.27 11.60
N ALA A 11 3.77 7.92 10.43
CA ALA A 11 3.72 8.70 9.20
C ALA A 11 3.32 7.83 7.99
N GLU A 12 2.43 6.87 8.21
CA GLU A 12 2.09 5.84 7.23
C GLU A 12 1.32 6.41 6.04
N GLU A 13 1.84 6.12 4.85
CA GLU A 13 1.07 6.29 3.62
C GLU A 13 0.36 4.99 3.23
N ALA A 14 -0.69 5.10 2.42
CA ALA A 14 -1.33 3.93 1.85
C ALA A 14 -0.38 3.21 0.89
N CYS A 15 -0.28 1.88 1.02
CA CYS A 15 0.51 1.07 0.11
C CYS A 15 -0.03 1.15 -1.33
N ALA A 16 0.80 1.64 -2.26
CA ALA A 16 0.42 1.85 -3.64
C ALA A 16 0.07 0.54 -4.38
N GLY A 17 0.81 -0.54 -4.11
CA GLY A 17 0.50 -1.88 -4.64
C GLY A 17 -0.85 -2.40 -4.14
N TRP A 18 -1.17 -2.19 -2.86
CA TRP A 18 -2.48 -2.57 -2.30
C TRP A 18 -3.62 -1.75 -2.92
N LEU A 19 -3.43 -0.44 -3.08
CA LEU A 19 -4.41 0.43 -3.74
C LEU A 19 -4.71 -0.03 -5.17
N ALA A 20 -3.67 -0.36 -5.94
CA ALA A 20 -3.81 -0.83 -7.31
C ALA A 20 -4.45 -2.24 -7.41
N ALA A 21 -4.04 -3.19 -6.56
CA ALA A 21 -4.54 -4.56 -6.62
C ALA A 21 -6.00 -4.69 -6.13
N VAL A 22 -6.33 -4.08 -4.99
CA VAL A 22 -7.61 -4.33 -4.29
C VAL A 22 -8.27 -3.08 -3.72
N GLY A 23 -7.65 -1.90 -3.83
CA GLY A 23 -8.16 -0.65 -3.26
C GLY A 23 -9.59 -0.33 -3.69
N HIS A 24 -9.94 -0.59 -4.96
CA HIS A 24 -11.30 -0.39 -5.48
C HIS A 24 -12.40 -1.18 -4.75
N ARG A 25 -12.05 -2.27 -4.04
CA ARG A 25 -13.01 -3.08 -3.26
C ARG A 25 -13.26 -2.52 -1.86
N HIS A 26 -12.45 -1.57 -1.40
CA HIS A 26 -12.54 -1.00 -0.07
C HIS A 26 -13.45 0.24 -0.07
N ILE A 27 -14.50 0.24 0.78
CA ILE A 27 -15.50 1.32 0.78
C ILE A 27 -14.90 2.71 1.04
N GLY A 28 -13.93 2.82 1.97
CA GLY A 28 -13.25 4.09 2.24
C GLY A 28 -12.49 4.66 1.04
N VAL A 29 -11.91 3.79 0.20
CA VAL A 29 -11.21 4.21 -1.04
C VAL A 29 -12.23 4.69 -2.08
N ARG A 30 -13.33 3.95 -2.27
CA ARG A 30 -14.41 4.33 -3.19
C ARG A 30 -15.02 5.69 -2.81
N LEU A 31 -15.23 5.93 -1.52
CA LEU A 31 -15.70 7.22 -1.02
C LEU A 31 -14.67 8.33 -1.23
N ALA A 32 -13.38 8.07 -1.00
CA ALA A 32 -12.33 9.05 -1.27
C ALA A 32 -12.30 9.46 -2.75
N VAL A 33 -12.46 8.51 -3.68
CA VAL A 33 -12.59 8.79 -5.12
C VAL A 33 -13.85 9.59 -5.42
N ALA A 34 -15.01 9.15 -4.90
CA ALA A 34 -16.29 9.83 -5.14
C ALA A 34 -16.30 11.28 -4.65
N HIS A 35 -15.53 11.59 -3.60
CA HIS A 35 -15.37 12.95 -3.06
C HIS A 35 -14.17 13.71 -3.64
N GLY A 36 -13.46 13.17 -4.63
CA GLY A 36 -12.30 13.82 -5.26
C GLY A 36 -11.06 13.94 -4.36
N ARG A 37 -11.01 13.20 -3.24
CA ARG A 37 -9.85 13.16 -2.33
C ARG A 37 -8.76 12.18 -2.79
N LEU A 38 -9.09 11.33 -3.76
CA LEU A 38 -8.17 10.39 -4.39
C LEU A 38 -8.51 10.33 -5.89
N ASP A 39 -7.50 10.47 -6.75
CA ASP A 39 -7.69 10.26 -8.18
C ASP A 39 -7.95 8.76 -8.45
N ALA A 40 -8.98 8.45 -9.23
CA ALA A 40 -9.27 7.09 -9.65
C ALA A 40 -8.11 6.46 -10.45
N ALA A 41 -7.30 7.26 -11.15
CA ALA A 41 -6.10 6.79 -11.84
C ALA A 41 -5.05 6.20 -10.88
N ALA A 42 -5.02 6.64 -9.61
CA ALA A 42 -4.13 6.10 -8.59
C ALA A 42 -4.49 4.67 -8.15
N LEU A 43 -5.64 4.13 -8.60
CA LEU A 43 -6.04 2.74 -8.38
C LEU A 43 -5.57 1.78 -9.49
N ARG A 44 -4.66 2.24 -10.36
CA ARG A 44 -4.07 1.43 -11.43
C ARG A 44 -2.54 1.45 -11.29
N PRO A 45 -1.85 0.34 -11.65
CA PRO A 45 -0.40 0.37 -11.75
C PRO A 45 0.05 1.45 -12.75
N GLY A 46 1.16 2.12 -12.44
CA GLY A 46 1.79 3.08 -13.35
C GLY A 46 2.60 2.38 -14.44
N GLU A 47 3.03 3.16 -15.43
CA GLU A 47 3.96 2.68 -16.46
C GLU A 47 5.28 2.22 -15.83
N GLY A 48 5.79 1.05 -16.26
CA GLY A 48 7.04 0.49 -15.76
C GLY A 48 6.99 -0.10 -14.36
N TRP A 49 5.82 -0.23 -13.74
CA TRP A 49 5.68 -0.93 -12.46
C TRP A 49 6.01 -2.42 -12.60
N PRO A 50 6.56 -3.05 -11.54
CA PRO A 50 6.68 -4.49 -11.50
C PRO A 50 5.30 -5.14 -11.47
N GLU A 51 5.25 -6.42 -11.83
CA GLU A 51 4.07 -7.25 -11.61
C GLU A 51 3.72 -7.25 -10.11
N LEU A 52 2.42 -7.16 -9.81
CA LEU A 52 1.93 -7.19 -8.44
C LEU A 52 1.73 -8.63 -7.98
N PHE A 53 1.88 -8.87 -6.68
CA PHE A 53 1.65 -10.17 -6.09
C PHE A 53 0.16 -10.56 -6.13
N ASP A 54 -0.11 -11.83 -6.38
CA ASP A 54 -1.47 -12.38 -6.41
C ASP A 54 -2.00 -12.75 -5.01
N ALA A 55 -1.09 -13.03 -4.07
CA ALA A 55 -1.41 -13.46 -2.71
C ALA A 55 -0.81 -12.53 -1.65
N TYR A 56 -1.54 -12.39 -0.54
CA TYR A 56 -1.09 -11.60 0.59
C TYR A 56 0.19 -12.18 1.21
N GLU A 57 0.24 -13.51 1.36
CA GLU A 57 1.34 -14.22 2.00
C GLU A 57 2.65 -14.05 1.23
N GLU A 58 2.59 -14.08 -0.10
CA GLU A 58 3.75 -13.84 -0.96
C GLU A 58 4.26 -12.40 -0.82
N MET A 59 3.34 -11.43 -0.90
CA MET A 59 3.67 -10.02 -0.71
C MET A 59 4.29 -9.79 0.67
N ALA A 60 3.70 -10.33 1.73
CA ALA A 60 4.17 -10.17 3.10
C ALA A 60 5.54 -10.82 3.32
N ALA A 61 5.81 -11.98 2.73
CA ALA A 61 7.12 -12.63 2.81
C ALA A 61 8.21 -11.85 2.04
N HIS A 62 7.87 -11.25 0.90
CA HIS A 62 8.82 -10.50 0.07
C HIS A 62 9.10 -9.10 0.62
N GLN A 63 8.05 -8.40 1.05
CA GLN A 63 8.11 -7.00 1.49
C GLN A 63 8.28 -6.84 3.00
N GLY A 64 7.97 -7.88 3.77
CA GLY A 64 8.22 -7.93 5.20
C GLY A 64 9.70 -8.17 5.47
N ARG A 65 10.46 -7.10 5.71
CA ARG A 65 11.80 -7.18 6.31
C ARG A 65 11.83 -6.44 7.64
N PRO A 66 12.58 -6.92 8.64
CA PRO A 66 12.90 -6.10 9.81
C PRO A 66 13.70 -4.88 9.35
N ARG A 67 13.46 -3.72 9.96
CA ARG A 67 14.29 -2.52 9.75
C ARG A 67 15.73 -2.88 10.11
N GLU A 68 16.65 -2.92 9.15
CA GLU A 68 18.08 -2.90 9.48
C GLU A 68 18.38 -1.60 10.23
N GLY A 69 18.79 -1.70 11.51
CA GLY A 69 19.35 -0.58 12.26
C GLY A 69 18.42 0.24 13.18
N LYS A 70 17.23 -0.23 13.59
CA LYS A 70 16.46 0.38 14.69
C LYS A 70 16.50 -0.53 15.92
N GLU A 71 17.26 -0.16 16.95
CA GLU A 71 17.11 -0.78 18.28
C GLU A 71 15.65 -0.65 18.73
N PRO A 72 15.06 -1.70 19.33
CA PRO A 72 13.73 -1.60 19.90
C PRO A 72 13.71 -0.52 20.99
N HIS A 73 12.81 0.46 20.86
CA HIS A 73 12.52 1.38 21.96
C HIS A 73 11.89 0.55 23.11
N PRO A 74 12.21 0.85 24.39
CA PRO A 74 11.89 -0.01 25.53
C PRO A 74 10.38 -0.06 25.83
#